data_AF-A0A6B0V0D5-F1
#
_entry.id   AF-A0A6B0V0D5-F1
#
_cell.length_a   1.000
_cell.length_b   1.000
_cell.length_c   1.000
_cell.angle_alpha   90.00
_cell.angle_beta   90.00
_cell.angle_gamma   90.00
#
_symmetry.space_group_name_H-M   'P 1'
#
loop_
_entity.id
_entity.type
_entity.pdbx_description
1 polymer ?
#
loop_
_entity_poly.entity_id
_entity_poly.type
_entity_poly.pdbx_seq_one_letter_code
_entity_poly.pdbx_strand_id
1 'polypeptide(L)'
;NQQALRVELTRNEGEKPIVLHYRKFHVGGKQKEYKLTIGEYDSLPGYNALSYHNGEKPIVLHYRKFHVGGKQKEYKLTIGEYDSLPGYNALSYHNGEKFTTKSWKEVRDGDSCSGRLSGGWWFKRCNEANLNGWHSTQSPSARAFGITWHIKDKDESYNYTYHKVEMKIRDADFDFCTGSLKS
;
A
#
# COMPACT_ATOMS: atom_id res chain seq x y z
N ASN A 1 -23.50 -26.59 15.32
CA ASN A 1 -22.10 -26.68 15.78
C ASN A 1 -21.32 -25.48 15.30
N GLN A 2 -21.28 -24.41 16.08
CA GLN A 2 -20.44 -23.24 15.77
C GLN A 2 -19.05 -23.50 16.34
N GLN A 3 -18.04 -23.59 15.47
CA GLN A 3 -16.65 -23.69 15.89
C GLN A 3 -16.11 -22.27 16.10
N ALA A 4 -15.31 -22.06 17.14
CA ALA A 4 -14.58 -20.81 17.37
C ALA A 4 -13.07 -21.08 17.42
N LEU A 5 -12.27 -20.13 16.94
CA LEU A 5 -10.81 -20.19 17.08
C LEU A 5 -10.43 -19.52 18.40
N ARG A 6 -9.84 -20.29 19.31
CA ARG A 6 -9.29 -19.83 20.59
C ARG A 6 -7.78 -19.78 20.48
N VAL A 7 -7.18 -18.62 20.74
CA VAL A 7 -5.74 -18.42 20.79
C VAL A 7 -5.35 -18.04 22.22
N GLU A 8 -4.41 -18.78 22.79
CA GLU A 8 -3.88 -18.53 24.12
C GLU A 8 -2.44 -18.06 24.02
N LEU A 9 -2.16 -16.89 24.60
CA LEU A 9 -0.83 -16.29 24.59
C LEU A 9 -0.33 -16.18 26.04
N THR A 10 0.74 -16.90 26.35
CA THR A 10 1.43 -16.83 27.65
C THR A 10 2.79 -16.18 27.43
N ARG A 11 3.07 -15.08 28.14
CA ARG A 11 4.30 -14.31 27.95
C ARG A 11 5.45 -14.83 28.79
N ASN A 12 5.18 -15.18 30.05
CA ASN A 12 6.14 -15.72 31.00
C ASN A 12 5.60 -16.98 31.68
N GLU A 13 6.48 -17.88 32.12
CA GLU A 13 6.07 -19.05 32.92
C GLU A 13 5.40 -18.61 34.22
N GLY A 14 4.23 -19.18 34.51
CA GLY A 14 3.43 -18.89 35.71
C GLY A 14 2.39 -17.76 35.56
N GLU A 15 2.37 -17.03 34.44
CA GLU A 15 1.33 -16.04 34.16
C GLU A 15 0.05 -16.68 33.58
N LYS A 16 -1.10 -16.06 33.86
CA LYS A 16 -2.37 -16.45 33.21
C LYS A 16 -2.34 -16.08 31.73
N PRO A 17 -2.79 -16.95 30.82
CA PRO A 17 -2.80 -16.67 29.40
C PRO A 17 -3.81 -15.57 29.06
N ILE A 18 -3.45 -14.73 28.09
CA ILE A 18 -4.43 -13.88 27.40
C ILE A 18 -5.15 -14.78 26.39
N VAL A 19 -6.48 -14.87 26.54
CA VAL A 19 -7.32 -15.69 25.67
C VAL A 19 -8.04 -14.79 24.67
N LEU A 20 -7.88 -15.09 23.39
CA LEU A 20 -8.50 -14.39 22.27
C LEU A 20 -9.45 -15.33 21.52
N HIS A 21 -10.65 -14.84 21.22
CA HIS A 21 -11.71 -15.55 20.52
C HIS A 21 -12.02 -14.90 19.17
N TYR A 22 -12.12 -15.73 18.14
CA TYR A 22 -12.61 -15.36 16.80
C TYR A 22 -13.79 -16.27 16.46
N ARG A 23 -14.97 -15.66 16.28
CA ARG A 23 -16.22 -16.39 16.02
C ARG A 23 -16.32 -16.93 14.59
N LYS A 24 -15.50 -16.41 13.69
CA LYS A 24 -15.38 -16.89 12.31
C LYS A 24 -13.93 -17.25 12.03
N PHE A 25 -13.70 -18.48 11.57
CA PHE A 25 -12.42 -18.88 11.00
C PHE A 25 -12.61 -19.90 9.89
N HIS A 26 -11.68 -19.94 8.95
CA HIS A 26 -11.65 -20.92 7.88
C HIS A 26 -10.20 -21.20 7.47
N VAL A 27 -9.84 -22.48 7.39
CA VAL A 27 -8.57 -22.96 6.85
C VAL A 27 -8.81 -23.40 5.40
N GLY A 28 -8.11 -22.80 4.46
CA GLY A 28 -8.20 -23.14 3.04
C GLY A 28 -7.80 -24.59 2.75
N GLY A 29 -8.25 -25.15 1.63
CA GLY A 29 -7.74 -26.43 1.13
C GLY A 29 -6.34 -26.30 0.51
N LYS A 30 -5.80 -27.39 -0.02
CA LYS A 30 -4.47 -27.45 -0.67
C LYS A 30 -4.25 -26.38 -1.75
N GLN A 31 -5.27 -26.06 -2.55
CA GLN A 31 -5.20 -25.00 -3.58
C GLN A 31 -5.04 -23.58 -3.01
N LYS A 32 -5.43 -23.38 -1.75
CA LYS A 32 -5.26 -22.13 -1.00
C LYS A 32 -4.12 -22.23 0.01
N GLU A 33 -3.23 -23.21 -0.16
CA GLU A 33 -2.05 -23.42 0.67
C GLU A 33 -2.35 -23.52 2.17
N TYR A 34 -3.53 -24.02 2.53
CA TYR A 34 -3.97 -24.10 3.93
C TYR A 34 -4.02 -22.75 4.65
N LYS A 35 -4.20 -21.65 3.91
CA LYS A 35 -4.26 -20.30 4.49
C LYS A 35 -5.42 -20.17 5.48
N LEU A 36 -5.12 -19.71 6.69
CA LEU A 36 -6.09 -19.35 7.70
C LEU A 36 -6.69 -17.96 7.39
N THR A 37 -8.00 -17.87 7.52
CA THR A 37 -8.76 -16.62 7.54
C THR A 37 -9.57 -16.58 8.82
N ILE A 38 -9.62 -15.42 9.46
CA ILE A 38 -10.29 -15.18 10.74
C ILE A 38 -11.27 -14.01 10.62
N GLY A 39 -12.20 -13.87 11.54
CA GLY A 39 -13.17 -12.78 11.54
C GLY A 39 -14.00 -12.79 12.79
N GLU A 40 -14.82 -11.75 12.95
CA GLU A 40 -15.71 -11.62 14.11
C GLU A 40 -14.96 -11.76 15.44
N TYR A 41 -13.90 -10.97 15.58
CA TYR A 41 -13.19 -10.82 16.85
C TYR A 41 -14.11 -10.17 17.89
N ASP A 42 -14.25 -10.81 19.05
CA ASP A 42 -15.21 -10.41 20.08
C ASP A 42 -14.62 -10.38 21.50
N SER A 43 -13.29 -10.37 21.61
CA SER A 43 -12.59 -10.39 22.91
C SER A 43 -12.22 -8.97 23.39
N LEU A 44 -10.95 -8.72 23.73
CA LEU A 44 -10.48 -7.48 24.35
C LEU A 44 -10.29 -6.34 23.34
N PRO A 45 -10.97 -5.18 23.51
CA PRO A 45 -10.71 -3.99 22.69
C PRO A 45 -9.23 -3.60 22.71
N GLY A 46 -8.63 -3.41 21.54
CA GLY A 46 -7.21 -3.07 21.38
C GLY A 46 -6.23 -4.24 21.39
N TYR A 47 -6.68 -5.47 21.65
CA TYR A 47 -5.85 -6.69 21.71
C TYR A 47 -6.23 -7.73 20.65
N ASN A 48 -6.23 -7.33 19.37
CA ASN A 48 -6.47 -8.24 18.26
C ASN A 48 -5.14 -8.71 17.64
N ALA A 49 -4.60 -9.83 18.15
CA ALA A 49 -3.31 -10.38 17.73
C ALA A 49 -3.24 -10.81 16.26
N LEU A 50 -4.39 -11.04 15.62
CA LEU A 50 -4.48 -11.47 14.23
C LEU A 50 -5.16 -10.42 13.34
N SER A 51 -5.26 -9.16 13.76
CA SER A 51 -5.97 -8.10 13.02
C SER A 51 -5.54 -7.97 11.56
N TYR A 52 -4.28 -8.28 11.26
CA TYR A 52 -3.69 -8.24 9.91
C TYR A 52 -3.54 -9.62 9.25
N HIS A 53 -3.92 -10.70 9.93
CA HIS A 53 -3.67 -12.09 9.50
C HIS A 53 -4.39 -12.47 8.20
N ASN A 54 -5.56 -11.89 7.96
CA ASN A 54 -6.29 -12.09 6.70
C ASN A 54 -5.57 -11.49 5.49
N GLY A 55 -4.49 -10.72 5.73
CA GLY A 55 -3.99 -9.71 4.84
C GLY A 55 -4.82 -8.43 4.99
N GLU A 56 -4.16 -7.28 4.92
CA GLU A 56 -4.87 -6.05 4.63
C GLU A 56 -5.50 -6.19 3.24
N LYS A 57 -6.78 -5.81 3.10
CA LYS A 57 -7.34 -5.63 1.76
C LYS A 57 -6.52 -4.52 1.11
N PRO A 58 -5.89 -4.77 -0.05
CA PRO A 58 -5.12 -3.73 -0.70
C PRO A 58 -6.04 -2.57 -1.06
N ILE A 59 -5.56 -1.35 -0.88
CA ILE A 59 -6.17 -0.19 -1.52
C ILE A 59 -5.82 -0.31 -3.01
N VAL A 60 -6.83 -0.50 -3.85
CA VAL A 60 -6.66 -0.62 -5.30
C VAL A 60 -7.07 0.70 -5.94
N LEU A 61 -6.18 1.26 -6.75
CA LEU A 61 -6.32 2.55 -7.38
C LEU A 61 -6.15 2.39 -8.89
N HIS A 62 -7.13 2.87 -9.64
CA HIS A 62 -7.19 2.72 -11.08
C HIS A 62 -6.94 4.06 -11.80
N TYR A 63 -6.14 3.97 -12.84
CA TYR A 63 -5.81 5.03 -13.78
C TYR A 63 -6.02 4.46 -15.17
N ARG A 64 -7.05 4.92 -15.88
CA ARG A 64 -7.34 4.36 -17.22
C ARG A 64 -6.32 4.79 -18.27
N LYS A 65 -5.59 5.86 -17.99
CA LYS A 65 -4.50 6.35 -18.83
C LYS A 65 -3.18 6.27 -18.08
N PHE A 66 -2.26 5.46 -18.58
CA PHE A 66 -0.88 5.37 -18.08
C PHE A 66 0.08 5.12 -19.24
N HIS A 67 1.10 5.97 -19.37
CA HIS A 67 2.15 5.83 -20.37
C HIS A 67 3.45 6.42 -19.84
N VAL A 68 4.56 5.74 -20.10
CA VAL A 68 5.91 6.21 -19.82
C VAL A 68 6.64 6.42 -21.14
N GLY A 69 7.13 7.63 -21.36
CA GLY A 69 7.88 7.96 -22.57
C GLY A 69 9.15 7.11 -22.73
N GLY A 70 9.67 7.01 -23.95
CA GLY A 70 10.99 6.43 -24.18
C GLY A 70 12.12 7.33 -23.66
N LYS A 71 13.36 6.86 -23.81
CA LYS A 71 14.57 7.59 -23.39
C LYS A 71 14.65 9.03 -23.94
N GLN A 72 14.29 9.25 -25.21
CA GLN A 72 14.29 10.58 -25.84
C GLN A 72 13.30 11.56 -25.19
N LYS A 73 12.26 11.03 -24.53
CA LYS A 73 11.28 11.80 -23.76
C LYS A 73 11.58 11.75 -22.26
N GLU A 74 12.79 11.34 -21.89
CA GLU A 74 13.28 11.26 -20.49
C GLU A 74 12.34 10.50 -19.57
N TYR A 75 11.72 9.42 -20.09
CA TYR A 75 10.78 8.59 -19.34
C TYR A 75 9.62 9.38 -18.71
N LYS A 76 9.19 10.47 -19.35
CA LYS A 76 8.10 11.32 -18.90
C LYS A 76 6.81 10.53 -18.65
N LEU A 77 6.19 10.74 -17.49
CA LEU A 77 4.90 10.15 -17.13
C LEU A 77 3.78 10.90 -17.83
N THR A 78 2.87 10.14 -18.44
CA THR A 78 1.54 10.60 -18.82
C THR A 78 0.53 9.72 -18.09
N ILE A 79 -0.23 10.30 -17.17
CA ILE A 79 -1.22 9.59 -16.37
C ILE A 79 -2.50 10.42 -16.26
N GLY A 80 -3.65 9.76 -16.14
CA GLY A 80 -4.92 10.43 -15.95
C GLY A 80 -6.08 9.46 -15.86
N GLU A 81 -7.30 10.02 -15.97
CA GLU A 81 -8.54 9.25 -15.93
C GLU A 81 -8.64 8.38 -14.67
N TYR A 82 -8.34 9.00 -13.54
CA TYR A 82 -8.50 8.39 -12.22
C TYR A 82 -9.99 8.27 -11.88
N ASP A 83 -10.43 7.07 -11.49
CA ASP A 83 -11.84 6.75 -11.21
C ASP A 83 -12.03 5.92 -9.93
N SER A 84 -11.08 6.01 -9.00
CA SER A 84 -11.07 5.24 -7.75
C SER A 84 -11.33 6.09 -6.50
N LEU A 85 -10.93 5.58 -5.33
CA LEU A 85 -11.23 6.12 -4.00
C LEU A 85 -10.95 7.65 -3.89
N PRO A 86 -11.97 8.49 -3.64
CA PRO A 86 -11.79 9.93 -3.52
C PRO A 86 -10.69 10.32 -2.52
N GLY A 87 -9.87 11.30 -2.91
CA GLY A 87 -8.73 11.77 -2.11
C GLY A 87 -7.44 10.95 -2.26
N TYR A 88 -7.48 9.76 -2.85
CA TYR A 88 -6.29 8.91 -3.03
C TYR A 88 -5.66 9.09 -4.42
N ASN A 89 -5.81 10.25 -5.08
CA ASN A 89 -5.28 10.46 -6.43
C ASN A 89 -3.87 11.10 -6.46
N ALA A 90 -2.95 10.63 -5.61
CA ALA A 90 -1.62 11.22 -5.49
C ALA A 90 -0.77 11.09 -6.77
N LEU A 91 -0.87 9.98 -7.52
CA LEU A 91 -0.03 9.78 -8.70
C LEU A 91 -0.36 10.74 -9.85
N SER A 92 -1.59 11.27 -9.91
CA SER A 92 -1.95 12.28 -10.93
C SER A 92 -1.17 13.57 -10.78
N TYR A 93 -0.74 13.93 -9.57
CA TYR A 93 0.06 15.12 -9.33
C TYR A 93 1.40 15.09 -10.08
N HIS A 94 1.94 13.89 -10.30
CA HIS A 94 3.19 13.64 -11.01
C HIS A 94 3.01 13.60 -12.54
N ASN A 95 1.80 13.79 -13.06
CA ASN A 95 1.56 13.81 -14.50
C ASN A 95 2.41 14.88 -15.20
N GLY A 96 3.07 14.48 -16.28
CA GLY A 96 3.89 15.36 -17.09
C GLY A 96 5.35 15.47 -16.65
N GLU A 97 5.71 14.91 -15.50
CA GLU A 97 7.07 14.96 -14.98
C GLU A 97 7.98 13.93 -15.62
N LYS A 98 9.28 14.25 -15.67
CA LYS A 98 10.35 13.37 -16.14
C LYS A 98 10.80 12.46 -15.01
N PHE A 99 11.28 11.28 -15.35
CA PHE A 99 11.82 10.38 -14.34
C PHE A 99 13.17 10.90 -13.84
N THR A 100 13.34 10.99 -12.53
CA THR A 100 14.58 11.42 -11.89
C THR A 100 14.92 10.51 -10.71
N THR A 101 16.19 10.48 -10.32
CA THR A 101 16.67 9.69 -9.18
C THR A 101 17.10 10.59 -8.05
N LYS A 102 16.77 10.22 -6.81
CA LYS A 102 17.18 10.91 -5.58
C LYS A 102 17.88 9.94 -4.64
N SER A 103 18.92 10.41 -3.99
CA SER A 103 19.67 9.65 -2.99
C SER A 103 19.36 10.14 -1.58
N TRP A 104 19.24 9.22 -0.62
CA TRP A 104 19.05 9.56 0.80
C TRP A 104 20.20 10.39 1.40
N LYS A 105 21.36 10.41 0.72
CA LYS A 105 22.54 11.21 1.08
C LYS A 105 22.45 12.67 0.61
N GLU A 106 21.54 12.99 -0.30
CA GLU A 106 21.36 14.38 -0.76
C GLU A 106 20.74 15.22 0.36
N VAL A 107 21.41 16.32 0.72
CA VAL A 107 20.97 17.21 1.80
C VAL A 107 19.77 18.07 1.38
N ARG A 108 19.63 18.31 0.07
CA ARG A 108 18.54 19.08 -0.54
C ARG A 108 18.08 18.37 -1.80
N ASP A 109 17.02 17.61 -1.67
CA ASP A 109 16.38 16.88 -2.77
C ASP A 109 15.29 17.69 -3.49
N GLY A 110 14.85 18.80 -2.89
CA GLY A 110 13.89 19.74 -3.46
C GLY A 110 12.43 19.47 -3.06
N ASP A 111 12.18 18.53 -2.15
CA ASP A 111 10.83 18.28 -1.62
C ASP A 111 10.49 19.27 -0.49
N SER A 112 9.33 19.91 -0.58
CA SER A 112 8.83 20.82 0.46
C SER A 112 7.74 20.24 1.35
N CYS A 113 7.27 19.00 1.10
CA CYS A 113 6.12 18.44 1.81
C CYS A 113 6.43 17.26 2.73
N SER A 114 7.32 16.34 2.33
CA SER A 114 7.59 15.08 3.07
C SER A 114 9.03 14.93 3.57
N GLY A 115 9.90 15.90 3.28
CA GLY A 115 11.25 15.96 3.82
C GLY A 115 12.29 15.44 2.83
N ARG A 116 12.76 14.20 3.00
CA ARG A 116 13.81 13.61 2.16
C ARG A 116 13.34 12.42 1.34
N LEU A 117 13.65 12.40 0.06
CA LEU A 117 13.28 11.43 -0.93
C LEU A 117 14.39 10.42 -1.18
N SER A 118 14.00 9.27 -1.72
CA SER A 118 14.94 8.26 -2.18
C SER A 118 14.34 7.48 -3.35
N GLY A 119 15.22 6.84 -4.13
CA GLY A 119 14.82 6.02 -5.27
C GLY A 119 14.62 6.83 -6.55
N GLY A 120 14.07 6.18 -7.57
CA GLY A 120 13.75 6.81 -8.84
C GLY A 120 12.25 7.01 -8.97
N TRP A 121 11.81 8.23 -9.29
CA TRP A 121 10.41 8.58 -9.43
C TRP A 121 10.20 9.79 -10.34
N TRP A 122 8.95 10.08 -10.65
CA TRP A 122 8.54 11.30 -11.37
C TRP A 122 8.40 12.47 -10.38
N PHE A 123 9.50 12.84 -9.72
CA PHE A 123 9.47 13.80 -8.62
C PHE A 123 9.03 15.21 -9.03
N LYS A 124 8.36 15.90 -8.10
CA LYS A 124 7.97 17.32 -8.18
C LYS A 124 8.37 18.03 -6.88
N ARG A 125 8.05 19.33 -6.77
CA ARG A 125 8.34 20.14 -5.58
C ARG A 125 7.75 19.58 -4.28
N CYS A 126 6.57 18.99 -4.33
CA CYS A 126 6.00 18.23 -3.21
C CYS A 126 5.85 16.81 -3.68
N ASN A 127 6.30 15.83 -2.91
CA ASN A 127 6.17 14.44 -3.33
C ASN A 127 4.86 13.83 -2.78
N GLU A 128 3.82 13.80 -3.61
CA GLU A 128 2.53 13.23 -3.21
C GLU A 128 2.54 11.70 -3.20
N ALA A 129 3.31 11.03 -4.06
CA ALA A 129 3.52 9.59 -4.00
C ALA A 129 4.98 9.28 -4.28
N ASN A 130 5.55 8.29 -3.59
CA ASN A 130 6.81 7.67 -4.00
C ASN A 130 6.74 6.17 -3.69
N LEU A 131 6.45 5.38 -4.72
CA LEU A 131 6.34 3.92 -4.56
C LEU A 131 7.69 3.20 -4.62
N ASN A 132 8.75 3.92 -5.01
CA ASN A 132 10.13 3.43 -5.10
C ASN A 132 11.01 3.91 -3.94
N GLY A 133 10.39 4.41 -2.86
CA GLY A 133 11.09 4.82 -1.66
C GLY A 133 11.81 3.65 -0.97
N TRP A 134 12.84 3.98 -0.20
CA TRP A 134 13.64 3.04 0.54
C TRP A 134 12.83 2.32 1.62
N HIS A 135 12.67 1.01 1.44
CA HIS A 135 12.07 0.15 2.44
C HIS A 135 13.11 -0.24 3.51
N SER A 136 13.08 0.44 4.66
CA SER A 136 13.90 0.08 5.83
C SER A 136 13.04 -0.41 6.99
N THR A 137 13.29 -1.63 7.44
CA THR A 137 12.65 -2.23 8.62
C THR A 137 13.34 -1.87 9.93
N GLN A 138 14.46 -1.13 9.87
CA GLN A 138 15.41 -1.01 10.99
C GLN A 138 15.39 0.34 11.72
N SER A 139 14.64 1.36 11.24
CA SER A 139 14.56 2.62 11.98
C SER A 139 13.25 3.38 11.79
N PRO A 140 12.58 3.83 12.87
CA PRO A 140 11.46 4.78 12.82
C PRO A 140 11.81 6.12 12.15
N SER A 141 13.10 6.50 12.12
CA SER A 141 13.58 7.71 11.44
C SER A 141 13.67 7.57 9.92
N ALA A 142 13.48 6.36 9.37
CA ALA A 142 13.54 6.10 7.93
C ALA A 142 12.22 6.42 7.20
N ARG A 143 11.17 6.86 7.90
CA ARG A 143 9.86 7.13 7.31
C ARG A 143 9.88 8.18 6.20
N ALA A 144 10.73 9.20 6.33
CA ALA A 144 10.89 10.24 5.30
C ALA A 144 11.26 9.62 3.94
N PHE A 145 12.07 8.56 3.93
CA PHE A 145 12.58 7.94 2.71
C PHE A 145 11.69 6.82 2.17
N GLY A 146 10.59 6.49 2.85
CA GLY A 146 9.82 5.27 2.63
C GLY A 146 8.91 5.28 1.40
N ILE A 147 8.16 4.19 1.25
CA ILE A 147 7.09 4.08 0.26
C ILE A 147 5.92 4.94 0.77
N THR A 148 5.56 6.00 0.05
CA THR A 148 4.56 7.00 0.51
C THR A 148 3.43 7.22 -0.51
N TRP A 149 2.27 7.59 0.01
CA TRP A 149 1.08 7.96 -0.77
C TRP A 149 0.22 8.95 0.03
N HIS A 150 0.19 10.19 -0.43
CA HIS A 150 -0.57 11.29 0.14
C HIS A 150 -2.07 11.10 -0.11
N ILE A 151 -2.86 11.49 0.88
CA ILE A 151 -4.30 11.54 0.82
C ILE A 151 -4.67 13.02 0.84
N LYS A 152 -5.37 13.45 -0.21
CA LYS A 152 -5.82 14.83 -0.37
C LYS A 152 -6.59 15.30 0.87
N ASP A 153 -6.34 16.54 1.28
CA ASP A 153 -6.95 17.18 2.44
C ASP A 153 -6.61 16.49 3.78
N LYS A 154 -5.54 15.70 3.80
CA LYS A 154 -5.02 15.00 4.98
C LYS A 154 -3.49 15.12 5.07
N ASP A 155 -3.01 16.28 5.51
CA ASP A 155 -1.56 16.60 5.56
C ASP A 155 -0.73 15.60 6.34
N GLU A 156 -1.26 15.03 7.43
CA GLU A 156 -0.60 13.99 8.21
C GLU A 156 -0.21 12.74 7.38
N SER A 157 -0.88 12.51 6.25
CA SER A 157 -0.61 11.38 5.36
C SER A 157 0.75 11.44 4.66
N TYR A 158 1.41 12.60 4.60
CA TYR A 158 2.80 12.68 4.13
C TYR A 158 3.78 11.86 4.98
N ASN A 159 3.40 11.53 6.22
CA ASN A 159 4.20 10.72 7.12
C ASN A 159 3.82 9.22 7.10
N TYR A 160 2.83 8.83 6.29
CA TYR A 160 2.39 7.45 6.19
C TYR A 160 3.33 6.65 5.28
N THR A 161 3.78 5.51 5.79
CA THR A 161 4.61 4.57 5.03
C THR A 161 3.88 3.28 4.76
N TYR A 162 4.03 2.75 3.54
CA TYR A 162 3.46 1.48 3.12
C TYR A 162 4.53 0.39 3.11
N HIS A 163 4.18 -0.82 3.54
CA HIS A 163 5.11 -1.96 3.59
C HIS A 163 5.12 -2.80 2.32
N LYS A 164 4.07 -2.69 1.50
CA LYS A 164 3.93 -3.44 0.26
C LYS A 164 3.23 -2.57 -0.79
N VAL A 165 3.74 -2.61 -2.01
CA VAL A 165 3.14 -1.96 -3.17
C VAL A 165 3.32 -2.84 -4.41
N GLU A 166 2.34 -2.81 -5.31
CA GLU A 166 2.41 -3.46 -6.62
C GLU A 166 1.85 -2.50 -7.67
N MET A 167 2.66 -2.11 -8.66
CA MET A 167 2.18 -1.41 -9.86
C MET A 167 2.01 -2.41 -10.99
N LYS A 168 0.83 -2.42 -11.62
CA LYS A 168 0.49 -3.34 -12.71
C LYS A 168 -0.17 -2.55 -13.83
N ILE A 169 0.10 -2.97 -15.06
CA ILE A 169 -0.52 -2.40 -16.26
C ILE A 169 -1.29 -3.51 -16.98
N ARG A 170 -2.38 -3.13 -17.62
CA ARG A 170 -3.20 -3.98 -18.48
C ARG A 170 -3.73 -3.13 -19.61
N ASP A 171 -3.94 -3.73 -20.79
CA ASP A 171 -4.51 -3.03 -21.93
C ASP A 171 -5.90 -2.48 -21.59
N ALA A 172 -6.18 -1.26 -22.06
CA ALA A 172 -7.41 -0.54 -21.75
C ALA A 172 -8.65 -1.22 -22.38
N ASP A 173 -8.47 -1.97 -23.46
CA ASP A 173 -9.51 -2.72 -24.16
C ASP A 173 -9.59 -4.18 -23.71
N PHE A 174 -8.91 -4.59 -22.63
CA PHE A 174 -8.95 -5.98 -22.16
C PHE A 174 -10.37 -6.50 -21.92
N ASP A 175 -11.27 -5.67 -21.40
CA ASP A 175 -12.66 -6.09 -21.13
C ASP A 175 -13.47 -6.25 -22.44
N PHE A 176 -13.07 -5.53 -23.50
CA PHE A 176 -13.56 -5.74 -24.87
C PHE A 176 -12.99 -7.03 -25.47
N CYS A 177 -11.67 -7.26 -25.33
CA CYS A 177 -10.96 -8.45 -25.82
C CYS A 177 -11.40 -9.76 -25.14
N THR A 178 -11.97 -9.68 -23.94
CA THR A 178 -12.55 -10.83 -23.21
C THR A 178 -14.07 -10.97 -23.39
N GLY A 179 -14.70 -10.12 -24.20
CA GLY A 179 -16.14 -10.18 -24.47
C GLY A 179 -17.03 -9.85 -23.27
N SER A 180 -16.48 -9.21 -22.23
CA SER A 180 -17.20 -8.86 -21.00
C SER A 180 -18.04 -7.58 -21.11
N LEU A 181 -17.92 -6.83 -22.22
CA LEU A 181 -18.89 -5.78 -22.55
C LEU A 181 -20.08 -6.40 -23.29
N LYS A 182 -21.01 -7.00 -22.53
CA LYS A 182 -22.38 -7.26 -22.98
C LYS A 182 -23.37 -6.65 -21.99
N SER A 183 -24.27 -5.86 -22.59
CA SER A 183 -25.43 -5.10 -22.09
C SER A 183 -25.15 -3.94 -21.14
#